data_AF-A0A1X7PTK8-F1
#
_entry.id   AF-A0A1X7PTK8-F1
#
_cell.length_a   1.000
_cell.length_b   1.000
_cell.length_c   1.000
_cell.angle_alpha   90.00
_cell.angle_beta   90.00
_cell.angle_gamma   90.00
#
_symmetry.space_group_name_H-M   'P 1'
#
loop_
_entity.id
_entity.type
_entity.pdbx_description
1 polymer ?
#
loop_
_entity_poly.entity_id
_entity_poly.type
_entity_poly.pdbx_seq_one_letter_code
_entity_poly.pdbx_strand_id
1 'polypeptide(L)'
;MVNIIIIAWVSLFFAGYVFFDGLAALSRMAAAKASLNAFGAAIEKIMNTIKRLSIFSFPPAIGYFVMRQDASSLFLAVFGSLFLGASAAMFIFLRRIAIQRYFFLVALNFDSGQGIFRAFISACRGSQSGQKVQSPPNVTVSLPEAMRHNLQLFLLASWVYLVFGSSIFLVNILAMVFFEAAPVILQTLGFFNGLGTLVLAFFVDPRIARFLDKKEKLEELTLVVIAAQGISVGLYSPFLFGAVFLVFF
;
A
#
# COMPACT_ATOMS: atom_id res chain seq x y z
N MET A 1 -13.61 -21.19 -16.50
CA MET A 1 -13.27 -19.81 -16.96
C MET A 1 -13.62 -18.75 -15.92
N VAL A 2 -14.86 -18.73 -15.38
CA VAL A 2 -15.28 -17.73 -14.37
C VAL A 2 -14.33 -17.64 -13.16
N ASN A 3 -13.92 -18.79 -12.58
CA ASN A 3 -12.99 -18.79 -11.45
C ASN A 3 -11.64 -18.11 -11.78
N ILE A 4 -11.08 -18.34 -12.97
CA ILE A 4 -9.81 -17.74 -13.41
C ILE A 4 -9.95 -16.21 -13.52
N ILE A 5 -11.07 -15.73 -14.06
CA ILE A 5 -11.35 -14.30 -14.18
C ILE A 5 -11.44 -13.65 -12.80
N ILE A 6 -12.13 -14.31 -11.85
CA ILE A 6 -12.27 -13.84 -10.48
C ILE A 6 -10.92 -13.84 -9.75
N ILE A 7 -10.12 -14.90 -9.89
CA ILE A 7 -8.75 -14.97 -9.34
C ILE A 7 -7.90 -13.82 -9.87
N ALA A 8 -7.90 -13.60 -11.18
CA ALA A 8 -7.14 -12.52 -11.81
C ALA A 8 -7.62 -11.13 -11.32
N TRP A 9 -8.94 -10.95 -11.20
CA TRP A 9 -9.54 -9.74 -10.65
C TRP A 9 -9.06 -9.46 -9.23
N VAL A 10 -9.23 -10.42 -8.31
CA VAL A 10 -8.80 -10.29 -6.91
C VAL A 10 -7.32 -9.99 -6.83
N SER A 11 -6.50 -10.70 -7.60
CA SER A 11 -5.05 -10.53 -7.59
C SER A 11 -4.61 -9.17 -8.12
N LEU A 12 -5.23 -8.69 -9.19
CA LEU A 12 -4.93 -7.38 -9.78
C LEU A 12 -5.35 -6.23 -8.86
N PHE A 13 -6.53 -6.30 -8.25
CA PHE A 13 -7.01 -5.27 -7.35
C PHE A 13 -6.24 -5.25 -6.03
N PHE A 14 -5.84 -6.41 -5.49
CA PHE A 14 -4.95 -6.45 -4.33
C PHE A 14 -3.55 -5.90 -4.67
N ALA A 15 -3.01 -6.21 -5.84
CA ALA A 15 -1.74 -5.62 -6.28
C ALA A 15 -1.84 -4.10 -6.45
N GLY A 16 -2.96 -3.61 -7.02
CA GLY A 16 -3.28 -2.18 -7.09
C GLY A 16 -3.34 -1.53 -5.71
N TYR A 17 -3.97 -2.19 -4.74
CA TYR A 17 -4.00 -1.73 -3.35
C TYR A 17 -2.59 -1.51 -2.78
N VAL A 18 -1.70 -2.50 -2.92
CA VAL A 18 -0.30 -2.41 -2.46
C VAL A 18 0.46 -1.30 -3.21
N PHE A 19 0.27 -1.22 -4.53
CA PHE A 19 0.93 -0.25 -5.40
C PHE A 19 0.58 1.19 -5.04
N PHE A 20 -0.72 1.52 -4.91
CA PHE A 20 -1.16 2.87 -4.60
C PHE A 20 -0.75 3.32 -3.19
N ASP A 21 -0.68 2.40 -2.24
CA ASP A 21 -0.18 2.69 -0.90
C ASP A 21 1.31 3.09 -0.93
N GLY A 22 2.13 2.36 -1.69
CA GLY A 22 3.53 2.72 -1.92
C GLY A 22 3.71 4.07 -2.63
N LEU A 23 2.86 4.36 -3.62
CA LEU A 23 2.85 5.68 -4.28
C LEU A 23 2.44 6.81 -3.33
N ALA A 24 1.47 6.57 -2.44
CA ALA A 24 1.04 7.55 -1.44
C ALA A 24 2.21 7.95 -0.53
N ALA A 25 2.96 6.97 -0.02
CA ALA A 25 4.14 7.24 0.82
C ALA A 25 5.23 8.03 0.08
N LEU A 26 5.56 7.62 -1.16
CA LEU A 26 6.61 8.27 -1.96
C LEU A 26 6.22 9.69 -2.40
N SER A 27 4.96 9.91 -2.79
CA SER A 27 4.46 11.22 -3.20
C SER A 27 4.47 12.23 -2.04
N ARG A 28 4.07 11.79 -0.84
CA ARG A 28 4.11 12.60 0.38
C ARG A 28 5.54 13.04 0.70
N MET A 29 6.50 12.10 0.63
CA MET A 29 7.92 12.38 0.87
C MET A 29 8.49 13.35 -0.18
N ALA A 30 8.16 13.15 -1.45
CA ALA A 30 8.62 14.02 -2.55
C ALA A 30 8.09 15.45 -2.42
N ALA A 31 6.81 15.62 -2.10
CA ALA A 31 6.21 16.93 -1.88
C ALA A 31 6.77 17.62 -0.63
N ALA A 32 7.09 16.87 0.43
CA ALA A 32 7.74 17.40 1.62
C ALA A 32 9.15 17.95 1.32
N LYS A 33 9.92 17.28 0.45
CA LYS A 33 11.21 17.81 -0.04
C LYS A 33 11.06 19.10 -0.84
N ALA A 34 9.93 19.28 -1.53
CA ALA A 34 9.60 20.53 -2.22
C ALA A 34 9.03 21.60 -1.28
N SER A 35 8.98 21.38 0.04
CA SER A 35 8.33 22.25 1.03
C SER A 35 6.82 22.46 0.80
N LEU A 36 6.17 21.57 0.06
CA LEU A 36 4.75 21.62 -0.28
C LEU A 36 3.97 20.52 0.46
N ASN A 37 4.06 20.52 1.79
CA ASN A 37 3.45 19.48 2.65
C ASN A 37 1.94 19.32 2.43
N ALA A 38 1.21 20.44 2.26
CA ALA A 38 -0.22 20.42 2.01
C ALA A 38 -0.57 19.75 0.68
N PHE A 39 0.22 19.99 -0.37
CA PHE A 39 0.09 19.32 -1.67
C PHE A 39 0.37 17.82 -1.53
N GLY A 40 1.44 17.45 -0.81
CA GLY A 40 1.75 16.05 -0.51
C GLY A 40 0.61 15.31 0.17
N ALA A 41 0.00 15.92 1.19
CA ALA A 41 -1.15 15.35 1.89
C ALA A 41 -2.40 15.23 0.98
N ALA A 42 -2.60 16.17 0.05
CA ALA A 42 -3.68 16.09 -0.92
C ALA A 42 -3.49 14.91 -1.90
N ILE A 43 -2.27 14.74 -2.43
CA ILE A 43 -1.94 13.63 -3.34
C ILE A 43 -2.05 12.29 -2.62
N GLU A 44 -1.56 12.21 -1.38
CA GLU A 44 -1.73 11.03 -0.53
C GLU A 44 -3.20 10.67 -0.33
N LYS A 45 -4.07 11.65 -0.05
CA LYS A 45 -5.52 11.41 0.06
C LYS A 45 -6.14 10.91 -1.26
N ILE A 46 -5.70 11.45 -2.40
CA ILE A 46 -6.13 10.95 -3.72
C ILE A 46 -5.71 9.49 -3.90
N MET A 47 -4.45 9.16 -3.64
CA MET A 47 -3.93 7.79 -3.75
C MET A 47 -4.64 6.84 -2.78
N ASN A 48 -4.89 7.27 -1.54
CA ASN A 48 -5.65 6.52 -0.55
C ASN A 48 -7.11 6.29 -0.97
N THR A 49 -7.72 7.25 -1.69
CA THR A 49 -9.07 7.10 -2.23
C THR A 49 -9.11 6.06 -3.36
N ILE A 50 -8.15 6.13 -4.29
CA ILE A 50 -8.01 5.14 -5.38
C ILE A 50 -7.75 3.75 -4.78
N LYS A 51 -6.85 3.66 -3.80
CA LYS A 51 -6.56 2.43 -3.04
C LYS A 51 -7.83 1.84 -2.42
N ARG A 52 -8.72 2.65 -1.86
CA ARG A 52 -10.00 2.18 -1.30
C ARG A 52 -10.90 1.57 -2.37
N LEU A 53 -10.96 2.13 -3.58
CA LEU A 53 -11.72 1.52 -4.67
C LEU A 53 -11.26 0.09 -4.96
N SER A 54 -9.95 -0.15 -4.88
CA SER A 54 -9.40 -1.50 -5.00
C SER A 54 -9.90 -2.43 -3.89
N ILE A 55 -9.89 -1.97 -2.63
CA ILE A 55 -10.38 -2.74 -1.47
C ILE A 55 -11.86 -3.05 -1.56
N PHE A 56 -12.69 -2.18 -2.13
CA PHE A 56 -14.12 -2.47 -2.27
C PHE A 56 -14.41 -3.54 -3.33
N SER A 57 -13.50 -3.71 -4.30
CA SER A 57 -13.78 -4.51 -5.48
C SER A 57 -13.53 -6.01 -5.31
N PHE A 58 -12.50 -6.39 -4.56
CA PHE A 58 -12.11 -7.81 -4.46
C PHE A 58 -12.79 -8.64 -3.35
N PRO A 59 -13.25 -8.10 -2.19
CA PRO A 59 -13.90 -8.90 -1.16
C PRO A 59 -15.16 -9.64 -1.64
N PRO A 60 -16.09 -9.02 -2.41
CA PRO A 60 -17.23 -9.75 -2.97
C PRO A 60 -16.80 -10.90 -3.89
N ALA A 61 -15.74 -10.67 -4.67
CA ALA A 61 -15.17 -11.65 -5.59
C ALA A 61 -14.54 -12.84 -4.85
N ILE A 62 -13.93 -12.62 -3.67
CA ILE A 62 -13.46 -13.70 -2.79
C ILE A 62 -14.63 -14.42 -2.12
N GLY A 63 -15.64 -13.68 -1.64
CA GLY A 63 -16.83 -14.24 -1.02
C GLY A 63 -17.60 -15.21 -1.93
N TYR A 64 -17.50 -15.02 -3.25
CA TYR A 64 -18.02 -15.98 -4.24
C TYR A 64 -17.45 -17.40 -4.07
N PHE A 65 -16.14 -17.54 -3.82
CA PHE A 65 -15.51 -18.85 -3.60
C PHE A 65 -15.95 -19.49 -2.29
N VAL A 66 -16.15 -18.66 -1.25
CA VAL A 66 -16.68 -19.10 0.05
C VAL A 66 -18.08 -19.69 -0.13
N MET A 67 -18.97 -18.98 -0.83
CA MET A 67 -20.35 -19.45 -1.08
C MET A 67 -20.41 -20.74 -1.90
N ARG A 68 -19.41 -21.00 -2.75
CA ARG A 68 -19.29 -22.23 -3.54
C ARG A 68 -18.49 -23.33 -2.85
N GLN A 69 -17.98 -23.08 -1.64
CA GLN A 69 -17.10 -23.99 -0.91
C GLN A 69 -15.88 -24.45 -1.73
N ASP A 70 -15.36 -23.59 -2.61
CA ASP A 70 -14.22 -23.90 -3.49
C ASP A 70 -12.90 -23.43 -2.87
N ALA A 71 -12.35 -24.26 -1.97
CA ALA A 71 -11.15 -23.92 -1.20
C ALA A 71 -9.93 -23.75 -2.11
N SER A 72 -9.78 -24.60 -3.11
CA SER A 72 -8.69 -24.55 -4.07
C SER A 72 -8.65 -23.21 -4.81
N SER A 73 -9.78 -22.75 -5.34
CA SER A 73 -9.85 -21.45 -6.02
C SER A 73 -9.65 -20.28 -5.06
N LEU A 74 -10.14 -20.37 -3.82
CA LEU A 74 -9.93 -19.36 -2.78
C LEU A 74 -8.44 -19.19 -2.48
N PHE A 75 -7.73 -20.27 -2.15
CA PHE A 75 -6.30 -20.21 -1.83
C PHE A 75 -5.46 -19.80 -3.03
N LEU A 76 -5.82 -20.23 -4.25
CA LEU A 76 -5.14 -19.79 -5.46
C LEU A 76 -5.32 -18.27 -5.69
N ALA A 77 -6.51 -17.72 -5.39
CA ALA A 77 -6.72 -16.28 -5.40
C ALA A 77 -5.89 -15.57 -4.31
N VAL A 78 -5.80 -16.12 -3.10
CA VAL A 78 -4.99 -15.56 -2.00
C VAL A 78 -3.51 -15.52 -2.38
N PHE A 79 -2.92 -16.66 -2.76
CA PHE A 79 -1.50 -16.73 -3.12
C PHE A 79 -1.19 -15.93 -4.39
N GLY A 80 -2.06 -15.95 -5.40
CA GLY A 80 -1.93 -15.11 -6.59
C GLY A 80 -1.92 -13.62 -6.26
N SER A 81 -2.79 -13.19 -5.33
CA SER A 81 -2.83 -11.82 -4.83
C SER A 81 -1.56 -11.45 -4.09
N LEU A 82 -1.08 -12.30 -3.19
CA LEU A 82 0.16 -12.05 -2.45
C LEU A 82 1.36 -11.97 -3.37
N PHE A 83 1.43 -12.82 -4.39
CA PHE A 83 2.49 -12.81 -5.38
C PHE A 83 2.50 -11.51 -6.21
N LEU A 84 1.35 -11.10 -6.75
CA LEU A 84 1.26 -9.83 -7.51
C LEU A 84 1.44 -8.62 -6.59
N GLY A 85 0.95 -8.67 -5.36
CA GLY A 85 1.15 -7.63 -4.35
C GLY A 85 2.62 -7.46 -3.97
N ALA A 86 3.33 -8.56 -3.72
CA ALA A 86 4.77 -8.54 -3.47
C ALA A 86 5.55 -8.00 -4.68
N SER A 87 5.14 -8.39 -5.89
CA SER A 87 5.71 -7.88 -7.14
C SER A 87 5.51 -6.37 -7.29
N ALA A 88 4.31 -5.86 -6.96
CA ALA A 88 4.02 -4.43 -6.95
C ALA A 88 4.86 -3.66 -5.92
N ALA A 89 4.98 -4.18 -4.69
CA ALA A 89 5.83 -3.60 -3.65
C ALA A 89 7.30 -3.55 -4.09
N MET A 90 7.79 -4.65 -4.69
CA MET A 90 9.15 -4.73 -5.22
C MET A 90 9.37 -3.73 -6.36
N PHE A 91 8.41 -3.59 -7.28
CA PHE A 91 8.47 -2.59 -8.34
C PHE A 91 8.59 -1.17 -7.76
N ILE A 92 7.75 -0.82 -6.79
CA ILE A 92 7.81 0.48 -6.08
C ILE A 92 9.19 0.66 -5.44
N PHE A 93 9.71 -0.36 -4.75
CA PHE A 93 11.01 -0.30 -4.10
C PHE A 93 12.16 -0.06 -5.09
N LEU A 94 12.17 -0.77 -6.23
CA LEU A 94 13.18 -0.63 -7.28
C LEU A 94 13.08 0.71 -8.02
N ARG A 95 11.86 1.21 -8.24
CA ARG A 95 11.61 2.48 -8.94
C ARG A 95 11.46 3.69 -8.02
N ARG A 96 11.70 3.53 -6.72
CA ARG A 96 11.48 4.57 -5.71
C ARG A 96 12.10 5.92 -6.09
N ILE A 97 13.35 5.95 -6.54
CA ILE A 97 14.06 7.19 -6.89
C ILE A 97 13.37 7.89 -8.07
N ALA A 98 12.99 7.13 -9.10
CA ALA A 98 12.30 7.66 -10.27
C ALA A 98 10.90 8.20 -9.91
N ILE A 99 10.15 7.48 -9.08
CA ILE A 99 8.82 7.87 -8.61
C ILE A 99 8.91 9.13 -7.74
N GLN A 100 9.87 9.19 -6.81
CA GLN A 100 10.09 10.37 -5.98
C GLN A 100 10.45 11.58 -6.82
N ARG A 101 11.36 11.42 -7.80
CA ARG A 101 11.71 12.49 -8.73
C ARG A 101 10.49 12.96 -9.51
N TYR A 102 9.65 12.04 -10.00
CA TYR A 102 8.43 12.37 -10.70
C TYR A 102 7.50 13.24 -9.84
N PHE A 103 7.13 12.79 -8.63
CA PHE A 103 6.24 13.57 -7.75
C PHE A 103 6.86 14.89 -7.28
N PHE A 104 8.17 14.95 -7.14
CA PHE A 104 8.88 16.20 -6.86
C PHE A 104 8.70 17.21 -7.99
N LEU A 105 8.83 16.77 -9.26
CA LEU A 105 8.55 17.61 -10.42
C LEU A 105 7.09 18.05 -10.50
N VAL A 106 6.15 17.15 -10.19
CA VAL A 106 4.72 17.48 -10.13
C VAL A 106 4.47 18.60 -9.12
N ALA A 107 5.07 18.50 -7.92
CA ALA A 107 4.91 19.50 -6.87
C ALA A 107 5.46 20.88 -7.31
N LEU A 108 6.66 20.91 -7.90
CA LEU A 108 7.24 22.16 -8.42
C LEU A 108 6.43 22.78 -9.56
N ASN A 109 5.98 21.95 -10.50
CA ASN A 109 5.16 22.44 -11.62
C ASN A 109 3.81 22.99 -11.11
N PHE A 110 3.22 22.37 -10.08
CA PHE A 110 2.02 22.90 -9.44
C PHE A 110 2.27 24.26 -8.75
N ASP A 111 3.38 24.40 -8.02
CA ASP A 111 3.76 25.65 -7.34
C ASP A 111 4.03 26.79 -8.33
N SER A 112 4.54 26.47 -9.53
CA SER A 112 4.69 27.44 -10.63
C SER A 112 3.36 27.96 -11.23
N GLY A 113 2.22 27.61 -10.63
CA GLY A 113 0.88 28.05 -11.03
C GLY A 113 0.25 27.18 -12.12
N GLN A 114 0.83 26.04 -12.47
CA GLN A 114 0.18 25.09 -13.38
C GLN A 114 -0.97 24.38 -12.67
N GLY A 115 -2.12 24.27 -13.33
CA GLY A 115 -3.21 23.42 -12.85
C GLY A 115 -2.76 21.96 -12.68
N ILE A 116 -3.36 21.25 -11.72
CA ILE A 116 -2.89 19.92 -11.27
C ILE A 116 -2.68 18.92 -12.41
N PHE A 117 -3.63 18.81 -13.35
CA PHE A 117 -3.51 17.91 -14.50
C PHE A 117 -2.33 18.25 -15.41
N ARG A 118 -2.08 19.55 -15.63
CA ARG A 118 -0.94 20.00 -16.44
C ARG A 118 0.38 19.70 -15.73
N ALA A 119 0.44 19.87 -14.41
CA ALA A 119 1.62 19.56 -13.61
C ALA A 119 2.02 18.07 -13.68
N PHE A 120 1.03 17.16 -13.68
CA PHE A 120 1.26 15.72 -13.88
C PHE A 120 1.82 15.41 -15.29
N ILE A 121 1.26 16.03 -16.33
CA ILE A 121 1.69 15.81 -17.72
C ILE A 121 3.08 16.41 -17.99
N SER A 122 3.35 17.62 -17.49
CA SER A 122 4.64 18.29 -17.67
C SER A 122 5.76 17.54 -16.97
N ALA A 123 5.50 16.98 -15.77
CA ALA A 123 6.43 16.10 -15.07
C ALA A 123 6.77 14.84 -15.87
N CYS A 124 5.80 14.23 -16.59
CA CYS A 124 6.06 13.06 -17.46
C CYS A 124 7.00 13.39 -18.62
N ARG A 125 6.93 14.62 -19.14
CA ARG A 125 7.78 15.09 -20.24
C ARG A 125 9.17 15.53 -19.78
N GLY A 126 9.45 15.46 -18.48
CA GLY A 126 10.67 16.02 -17.88
C GLY A 126 10.80 17.54 -18.04
N SER A 127 9.71 18.22 -18.43
CA SER A 127 9.70 19.66 -18.69
C SER A 127 9.41 20.38 -17.39
N GLN A 128 10.39 21.17 -16.96
CA GLN A 128 10.27 22.08 -15.82
C GLN A 128 9.99 23.49 -16.34
N SER A 129 9.01 24.17 -15.75
CA SER A 129 8.84 25.60 -16.01
C SER A 129 9.88 26.39 -15.21
N GLY A 130 10.90 26.89 -15.89
CA GLY A 130 11.64 28.10 -15.50
C GLY A 130 12.59 28.07 -14.29
N GLN A 131 12.60 27.03 -13.43
CA GLN A 131 13.52 26.96 -12.28
C GLN A 131 14.59 25.87 -12.45
N LYS A 132 15.87 26.28 -12.40
CA LYS A 132 17.02 25.35 -12.29
C LYS A 132 16.94 24.62 -10.94
N VAL A 133 16.43 23.40 -10.96
CA VAL A 133 16.42 22.53 -9.78
C VAL A 133 17.81 21.98 -9.55
N GLN A 134 18.38 22.28 -8.37
CA GLN A 134 19.43 21.47 -7.76
C GLN A 134 18.89 20.03 -7.67
N SER A 135 19.55 19.09 -8.34
CA SER A 135 19.24 17.66 -8.23
C SER A 135 18.95 17.32 -6.77
N PRO A 136 17.84 16.63 -6.45
CA PRO A 136 17.62 16.19 -5.08
C PRO A 136 18.90 15.49 -4.61
N PRO A 137 19.44 15.82 -3.43
CA PRO A 137 20.65 15.18 -2.96
C PRO A 137 20.42 13.67 -2.99
N ASN A 138 21.25 12.95 -3.74
CA ASN A 138 21.27 11.49 -3.76
C ASN A 138 21.80 11.03 -2.40
N VAL A 139 20.98 11.10 -1.36
CA VAL A 139 21.32 10.48 -0.08
C VAL A 139 21.13 9.00 -0.31
N THR A 140 22.26 8.30 -0.47
CA THR A 140 22.30 6.85 -0.55
C THR A 140 22.13 6.29 0.86
N VAL A 141 20.92 6.39 1.40
CA VAL A 141 20.58 5.74 2.66
C VAL A 141 20.64 4.23 2.47
N SER A 142 21.46 3.54 3.26
CA SER A 142 21.48 2.08 3.25
C SER A 142 20.24 1.53 3.97
N LEU A 143 19.54 0.56 3.34
CA LEU A 143 18.36 -0.08 3.93
C LEU A 143 18.64 -0.74 5.30
N PRO A 144 19.74 -1.49 5.48
CA PRO A 144 20.03 -2.12 6.77
C PRO A 144 20.19 -1.12 7.91
N GLU A 145 20.87 0.02 7.68
CA GLU A 145 21.05 1.04 8.70
C GLU A 145 19.74 1.77 9.02
N ALA A 146 18.96 2.13 7.99
CA ALA A 146 17.66 2.77 8.17
C ALA A 146 16.70 1.90 8.99
N MET A 147 16.66 0.59 8.70
CA MET A 147 15.86 -0.38 9.47
C MET A 147 16.35 -0.51 10.91
N ARG A 148 17.66 -0.56 11.14
CA ARG A 148 18.22 -0.68 12.49
C ARG A 148 17.92 0.55 13.34
N HIS A 149 18.06 1.75 12.78
CA HIS A 149 17.74 3.00 13.47
C HIS A 149 16.25 3.17 13.77
N ASN A 150 15.38 2.60 12.92
CA ASN A 150 13.94 2.76 13.00
C ASN A 150 13.21 1.43 13.23
N LEU A 151 13.81 0.51 14.01
CA LEU A 151 13.29 -0.85 14.19
C LEU A 151 11.87 -0.86 14.77
N GLN A 152 11.57 0.01 15.74
CA GLN A 152 10.23 0.11 16.32
C GLN A 152 9.18 0.51 15.27
N LEU A 153 9.53 1.44 14.37
CA LEU A 153 8.66 1.85 13.28
C LEU A 153 8.48 0.71 12.27
N PHE A 154 9.58 0.02 11.93
CA PHE A 154 9.54 -1.15 11.05
C PHE A 154 8.58 -2.21 11.57
N LEU A 155 8.72 -2.62 12.84
CA LEU A 155 7.86 -3.64 13.46
C LEU A 155 6.39 -3.20 13.51
N LEU A 156 6.13 -1.94 13.89
CA LEU A 156 4.77 -1.41 13.92
C LEU A 156 4.15 -1.35 12.53
N ALA A 157 4.88 -0.86 11.53
CA ALA A 157 4.43 -0.80 10.15
C ALA A 157 4.18 -2.20 9.59
N SER A 158 5.09 -3.15 9.82
CA SER A 158 4.93 -4.54 9.41
C SER A 158 3.69 -5.19 10.03
N TRP A 159 3.47 -4.97 11.33
CA TRP A 159 2.26 -5.46 12.00
C TRP A 159 0.99 -4.88 11.37
N VAL A 160 0.95 -3.56 11.15
CA VAL A 160 -0.20 -2.90 10.52
C VAL A 160 -0.45 -3.43 9.11
N TYR A 161 0.60 -3.58 8.29
CA TYR A 161 0.47 -4.11 6.93
C TYR A 161 0.07 -5.58 6.90
N LEU A 162 0.57 -6.38 7.85
CA LEU A 162 0.13 -7.77 8.00
C LEU A 162 -1.35 -7.80 8.33
N VAL A 163 -1.79 -7.15 9.42
CA VAL A 163 -3.21 -7.18 9.85
C VAL A 163 -4.13 -6.62 8.77
N PHE A 164 -3.80 -5.44 8.23
CA PHE A 164 -4.67 -4.78 7.25
C PHE A 164 -4.68 -5.52 5.91
N GLY A 165 -3.53 -6.01 5.44
CA GLY A 165 -3.41 -6.74 4.17
C GLY A 165 -3.95 -8.17 4.23
N SER A 166 -3.86 -8.84 5.39
CA SER A 166 -4.27 -10.24 5.55
C SER A 166 -5.71 -10.41 6.08
N SER A 167 -6.25 -9.45 6.83
CA SER A 167 -7.56 -9.58 7.49
C SER A 167 -8.69 -9.94 6.52
N ILE A 168 -8.73 -9.33 5.34
CA ILE A 168 -9.76 -9.62 4.33
C ILE A 168 -9.72 -11.10 3.91
N PHE A 169 -8.53 -11.64 3.64
CA PHE A 169 -8.38 -13.04 3.26
C PHE A 169 -8.67 -13.96 4.45
N LEU A 170 -8.18 -13.63 5.65
CA LEU A 170 -8.43 -14.42 6.87
C LEU A 170 -9.93 -14.53 7.19
N VAL A 171 -10.68 -13.42 7.11
CA VAL A 171 -12.13 -13.42 7.35
C VAL A 171 -12.85 -14.31 6.33
N ASN A 172 -12.43 -14.29 5.06
CA ASN A 172 -13.02 -15.16 4.04
C ASN A 172 -12.66 -16.64 4.25
N ILE A 173 -11.43 -16.96 4.67
CA ILE A 173 -11.03 -18.33 5.02
C ILE A 173 -11.81 -18.81 6.25
N LEU A 174 -11.96 -17.97 7.28
CA LEU A 174 -12.79 -18.27 8.45
C LEU A 174 -14.26 -18.53 8.06
N ALA A 175 -14.81 -17.72 7.17
CA ALA A 175 -16.17 -17.91 6.67
C ALA A 175 -16.31 -19.24 5.89
N MET A 176 -15.24 -19.72 5.26
CA MET A 176 -15.25 -21.03 4.61
C MET A 176 -15.18 -22.19 5.61
N VAL A 177 -14.36 -22.08 6.65
CA VAL A 177 -14.28 -23.09 7.72
C VAL A 177 -15.60 -23.18 8.49
N PHE A 178 -16.21 -22.04 8.80
CA PHE A 178 -17.49 -21.94 9.52
C PHE A 178 -18.62 -21.51 8.59
N PHE A 179 -18.90 -22.34 7.58
CA PHE A 179 -19.85 -22.01 6.51
C PHE A 179 -21.25 -21.63 7.02
N GLU A 180 -21.74 -22.28 8.08
CA GLU A 180 -23.05 -21.97 8.69
C GLU A 180 -23.13 -20.54 9.25
N ALA A 181 -22.00 -20.01 9.73
CA ALA A 181 -21.87 -18.65 10.23
C ALA A 181 -21.30 -17.67 9.18
N ALA A 182 -21.08 -18.11 7.93
CA ALA A 182 -20.43 -17.32 6.90
C ALA A 182 -21.06 -15.93 6.68
N PRO A 183 -22.40 -15.75 6.64
CA PRO A 183 -22.98 -14.42 6.49
C PRO A 183 -22.60 -13.45 7.62
N VAL A 184 -22.56 -13.95 8.86
CA VAL A 184 -22.18 -13.16 10.05
C VAL A 184 -20.69 -12.85 10.01
N ILE A 185 -19.85 -13.85 9.71
CA ILE A 185 -18.40 -13.69 9.63
C ILE A 185 -18.03 -12.69 8.53
N LEU A 186 -18.63 -12.78 7.34
CA LEU A 186 -18.35 -11.86 6.23
C LEU A 186 -18.76 -10.41 6.56
N GLN A 187 -19.80 -10.19 7.38
CA GLN A 187 -20.15 -8.85 7.85
C GLN A 187 -19.08 -8.24 8.77
N THR A 188 -18.28 -9.07 9.48
CA THR A 188 -17.16 -8.56 10.30
C THR A 188 -16.05 -7.91 9.46
N LEU A 189 -16.01 -8.15 8.15
CA LEU A 189 -15.05 -7.49 7.25
C LEU A 189 -15.22 -5.97 7.24
N GLY A 190 -16.46 -5.49 7.30
CA GLY A 190 -16.76 -4.06 7.44
C GLY A 190 -16.26 -3.50 8.77
N PHE A 191 -16.40 -4.27 9.86
CA PHE A 191 -15.89 -3.91 11.17
C PHE A 191 -14.35 -3.80 11.20
N PHE A 192 -13.63 -4.81 10.70
CA PHE A 192 -12.17 -4.80 10.66
C PHE A 192 -11.62 -3.69 9.76
N ASN A 193 -12.26 -3.43 8.62
CA ASN A 193 -11.88 -2.32 7.74
C ASN A 193 -12.14 -0.95 8.41
N GLY A 194 -13.30 -0.80 9.06
CA GLY A 194 -13.63 0.41 9.84
C GLY A 194 -12.63 0.66 10.98
N LEU A 195 -12.29 -0.38 11.74
CA LEU A 195 -11.30 -0.33 12.82
C LEU A 195 -9.90 0.00 12.28
N GLY A 196 -9.48 -0.62 11.17
CA GLY A 196 -8.22 -0.32 10.51
C GLY A 196 -8.14 1.12 10.02
N THR A 197 -9.23 1.64 9.47
CA THR A 197 -9.33 3.05 9.04
C THR A 197 -9.25 4.00 10.24
N LEU A 198 -9.87 3.65 11.36
CA LEU A 198 -9.83 4.43 12.60
C LEU A 198 -8.41 4.45 13.20
N VAL A 199 -7.74 3.30 13.25
CA VAL A 199 -6.33 3.23 13.69
C VAL A 199 -5.43 4.04 12.77
N LEU A 200 -5.61 3.94 11.46
CA LEU A 200 -4.84 4.73 10.50
C LEU A 200 -5.02 6.23 10.73
N ALA A 201 -6.28 6.70 10.83
CA ALA A 201 -6.60 8.12 10.95
C ALA A 201 -6.18 8.74 12.30
N PHE A 202 -6.30 8.01 13.41
CA PHE A 202 -6.05 8.56 14.75
C PHE A 202 -4.68 8.22 15.32
N PHE A 203 -4.02 7.16 14.87
CA PHE A 203 -2.71 6.76 15.40
C PHE A 203 -1.59 6.92 14.38
N VAL A 204 -1.80 6.47 13.15
CA VAL A 204 -0.74 6.44 12.13
C VAL A 204 -0.55 7.81 11.50
N ASP A 205 -1.61 8.42 10.97
CA ASP A 205 -1.56 9.71 10.28
C ASP A 205 -0.97 10.84 11.15
N PRO A 206 -1.32 10.98 12.45
CA PRO A 206 -0.73 12.00 13.30
C PRO A 206 0.73 11.74 13.63
N ARG A 207 1.14 10.46 13.74
CA ARG A 207 2.55 10.11 13.93
C ARG A 207 3.36 10.41 12.68
N ILE A 208 2.87 10.03 11.50
CA ILE A 208 3.52 10.36 10.22
C ILE A 208 3.65 11.89 10.08
N ALA A 209 2.60 12.66 10.38
CA ALA A 209 2.66 14.12 10.36
C ALA A 209 3.77 14.68 11.28
N ARG A 210 3.86 14.21 12.53
CA ARG A 210 4.91 14.62 13.47
C ARG A 210 6.32 14.28 13.01
N PHE A 211 6.50 13.14 12.32
CA PHE A 211 7.80 12.77 11.77
C PHE A 211 8.19 13.63 10.55
N LEU A 212 7.21 14.05 9.76
CA LEU A 212 7.43 14.94 8.62
C LEU A 212 7.81 16.35 9.05
N ASP A 213 7.20 16.86 10.12
CA ASP A 213 7.50 18.19 10.65
C ASP A 213 8.94 18.32 11.17
N LYS A 214 9.55 17.22 11.59
CA LYS A 214 10.94 17.20 12.07
C LYS A 214 11.99 17.23 10.96
N LYS A 215 11.61 17.06 9.68
CA LYS A 215 12.42 17.11 8.44
C LYS A 215 13.69 16.25 8.35
N GLU A 216 14.26 15.80 9.46
CA GLU A 216 15.41 14.92 9.51
C GLU A 216 14.97 13.47 9.25
N LYS A 217 15.64 12.79 8.31
CA LYS A 217 15.49 11.35 8.01
C LYS A 217 14.19 10.89 7.33
N LEU A 218 13.45 11.78 6.66
CA LEU A 218 12.26 11.43 5.87
C LEU A 218 12.47 10.27 4.89
N GLU A 219 13.64 10.22 4.25
CA GLU A 219 13.99 9.16 3.30
C GLU A 219 14.14 7.81 3.99
N GLU A 220 14.81 7.79 5.15
CA GLU A 220 14.99 6.56 5.95
C GLU A 220 13.61 6.02 6.37
N LEU A 221 12.75 6.89 6.89
CA LEU A 221 11.41 6.51 7.34
C LEU A 221 10.56 5.95 6.21
N THR A 222 10.55 6.62 5.05
CA THR A 222 9.79 6.17 3.88
C THR A 222 10.30 4.83 3.36
N LEU A 223 11.62 4.66 3.34
CA LEU A 223 12.25 3.41 2.92
C LEU A 223 11.92 2.25 3.87
N VAL A 224 11.90 2.50 5.18
CA VAL A 224 11.49 1.53 6.20
C VAL A 224 10.03 1.12 6.06
N VAL A 225 9.13 2.07 5.79
CA VAL A 225 7.69 1.79 5.58
C VAL A 225 7.47 0.93 4.33
N ILE A 226 8.11 1.25 3.20
CA ILE A 226 8.01 0.46 1.97
C ILE A 226 8.61 -0.93 2.15
N ALA A 227 9.74 -1.04 2.84
CA ALA A 227 10.35 -2.33 3.15
C ALA A 227 9.44 -3.18 4.06
N ALA A 228 8.84 -2.56 5.09
CA ALA A 228 7.88 -3.22 5.97
C ALA A 228 6.67 -3.75 5.19
N GLN A 229 6.14 -2.96 4.25
CA GLN A 229 5.05 -3.39 3.37
C GLN A 229 5.46 -4.60 2.52
N GLY A 230 6.62 -4.52 1.85
CA GLY A 230 7.14 -5.59 1.00
C GLY A 230 7.39 -6.90 1.76
N ILE A 231 8.01 -6.83 2.94
CA ILE A 231 8.26 -7.99 3.80
C ILE A 231 6.94 -8.59 4.31
N SER A 232 5.97 -7.76 4.69
CA SER A 232 4.71 -8.24 5.24
C SER A 232 3.84 -8.94 4.19
N VAL A 233 3.80 -8.40 2.96
CA VAL A 233 3.05 -8.99 1.85
C VAL A 233 3.81 -10.17 1.23
N GLY A 234 5.13 -10.09 1.12
CA GLY A 234 5.95 -11.08 0.42
C GLY A 234 6.46 -12.25 1.27
N LEU A 235 6.55 -12.10 2.59
CA LEU A 235 7.06 -13.14 3.48
C LEU A 235 6.06 -13.52 4.58
N TYR A 236 5.62 -12.55 5.38
CA TYR A 236 4.77 -12.85 6.54
C TYR A 236 3.39 -13.36 6.14
N SER A 237 2.73 -12.71 5.19
CA SER A 237 1.40 -13.13 4.71
C SER A 237 1.43 -14.54 4.08
N PRO A 238 2.34 -14.87 3.13
CA PRO A 238 2.42 -16.23 2.58
C PRO A 238 2.67 -17.30 3.64
N PHE A 239 3.53 -17.02 4.61
CA PHE A 239 3.77 -17.95 5.72
C PHE A 239 2.50 -18.17 6.57
N LEU A 240 1.81 -17.09 6.93
CA LEU A 240 0.56 -17.14 7.68
C LEU A 240 -0.50 -17.96 6.93
N PHE A 241 -0.74 -17.67 5.65
CA PHE A 241 -1.75 -18.38 4.86
C PHE A 241 -1.34 -19.82 4.53
N GLY A 242 -0.05 -20.10 4.36
CA GLY A 242 0.47 -21.46 4.25
C GLY A 242 0.22 -22.28 5.51
N ALA A 243 0.46 -21.69 6.70
CA ALA A 243 0.15 -22.33 7.97
C ALA A 243 -1.36 -22.58 8.14
N VAL A 244 -2.20 -21.60 7.80
CA VAL A 244 -3.66 -21.76 7.84
C VAL A 244 -4.13 -22.84 6.86
N PHE A 245 -3.58 -22.90 5.65
CA PHE A 245 -3.88 -23.96 4.69
C PHE A 245 -3.59 -25.34 5.30
N LEU A 246 -2.37 -25.56 5.79
CA LEU A 246 -1.93 -26.85 6.35
C LEU A 246 -2.71 -27.31 7.59
N VAL A 247 -3.29 -26.38 8.36
CA VAL A 247 -4.04 -26.70 9.60
C VAL A 247 -5.49 -27.03 9.32
N PHE A 248 -6.12 -26.39 8.32
CA PHE A 248 -7.57 -26.48 8.10
C PHE A 248 -7.96 -27.24 6.83
N PHE A 249 -7.04 -27.50 5.90
CA PHE A 249 -7.30 -28.11 4.58
C PHE A 249 -6.23 -29.13 4.19
#